data_AF-A0A3M8Q494-F1
#
_entry.id   AF-A0A3M8Q494-F1
#
_cell.length_a   1.000
_cell.length_b   1.000
_cell.length_c   1.000
_cell.angle_alpha   90.00
_cell.angle_beta   90.00
_cell.angle_gamma   90.00
#
_symmetry.space_group_name_H-M   'P 1'
#
loop_
_entity.id
_entity.type
_entity.pdbx_description
1 polymer ?
#
loop_
_entity_poly.entity_id
_entity_poly.type
_entity_poly.pdbx_seq_one_letter_code
_entity_poly.pdbx_strand_id
1 'polypeptide(L)' 'MLPIDIRLASQADLAEIQICAKKAYEKYVVRIGREPAPMHADFAKLIDDGFISVLFQKSL' A
#
# COMPACT_ATOMS: atom_id res chain seq x y z
N MET A 1 -23.84 -1.72 6.49
CA MET A 1 -22.57 -1.52 5.77
C MET A 1 -21.86 -0.35 6.43
N LEU A 2 -20.65 -0.54 6.97
CA LEU A 2 -19.88 0.57 7.53
C LEU A 2 -19.45 1.52 6.39
N PRO A 3 -19.37 2.83 6.64
CA PRO A 3 -18.95 3.79 5.62
C PRO A 3 -17.52 3.49 5.17
N ILE A 4 -17.36 3.41 3.85
CA ILE A 4 -16.07 3.28 3.18
C ILE A 4 -15.74 4.66 2.61
N ASP A 5 -14.51 5.10 2.81
CA ASP A 5 -14.03 6.38 2.34
C ASP A 5 -12.68 6.21 1.63
N ILE A 6 -12.43 7.07 0.63
CA ILE A 6 -11.18 7.11 -0.13
C ILE A 6 -10.55 8.48 0.09
N ARG A 7 -9.31 8.48 0.57
CA ARG A 7 -8.54 9.70 0.81
C ARG A 7 -7.11 9.54 0.34
N LEU A 8 -6.40 10.66 0.17
CA LEU A 8 -4.95 10.62 0.07
C LEU A 8 -4.36 9.93 1.30
N ALA A 9 -3.34 9.11 1.05
CA ALA A 9 -2.54 8.51 2.09
C ALA A 9 -1.80 9.58 2.88
N SER A 10 -1.57 9.29 4.15
CA SER A 10 -0.71 10.04 5.04
C SER A 10 0.44 9.14 5.49
N GLN A 11 1.48 9.72 6.11
CA GLN A 11 2.60 8.93 6.64
C GLN A 11 2.16 7.87 7.67
N ALA A 12 1.00 8.05 8.32
CA ALA A 12 0.43 7.04 9.23
C ALA A 12 0.00 5.75 8.50
N ASP A 13 -0.24 5.80 7.20
CA ASP A 13 -0.66 4.65 6.39
C ASP A 13 0.52 3.84 5.84
N LEU A 14 1.77 4.34 5.98
CA LEU A 14 2.96 3.80 5.31
C LEU A 14 3.17 2.31 5.58
N ALA A 15 3.08 1.88 6.84
CA ALA A 15 3.30 0.48 7.22
C ALA A 15 2.26 -0.45 6.58
N GLU A 16 0.99 -0.07 6.59
CA GLU A 16 -0.10 -0.86 5.99
C GLU A 16 0.00 -0.91 4.46
N ILE A 17 0.42 0.19 3.82
CA ILE A 17 0.68 0.23 2.37
C ILE A 17 1.81 -0.74 1.99
N GLN A 18 2.92 -0.74 2.74
CA GLN A 18 4.03 -1.66 2.51
C GLN A 18 3.61 -3.13 2.67
N ILE A 19 2.82 -3.43 3.71
CA ILE A 19 2.26 -4.78 3.93
C ILE A 19 1.33 -5.18 2.78
N CYS A 20 0.47 -4.26 2.32
CA CYS A 20 -0.43 -4.49 1.20
C CYS A 20 0.34 -4.81 -0.08
N ALA A 21 1.36 -4.01 -0.42
CA ALA A 21 2.22 -4.25 -1.57
C ALA A 21 2.92 -5.61 -1.47
N LYS A 22 3.49 -5.95 -0.31
CA LYS A 22 4.12 -7.26 -0.10
C LYS A 22 3.12 -8.40 -0.34
N LYS A 23 1.94 -8.36 0.28
CA LYS A 23 0.91 -9.41 0.13
C LYS A 23 0.41 -9.53 -1.31
N ALA A 24 0.23 -8.41 -2.01
CA ALA A 24 -0.23 -8.42 -3.40
C ALA A 24 0.77 -9.09 -4.34
N TYR A 25 2.07 -8.91 -4.09
CA TYR A 25 3.13 -9.36 -4.98
C TYR A 25 3.84 -10.65 -4.57
N GLU A 26 3.65 -11.15 -3.34
CA GLU A 26 4.38 -12.31 -2.79
C GLU A 26 4.28 -13.55 -3.68
N LYS A 27 3.10 -13.79 -4.26
CA LYS A 27 2.87 -14.90 -5.21
C LYS A 27 3.75 -14.87 -6.46
N TYR A 28 4.33 -13.71 -6.80
CA TYR A 28 5.21 -13.56 -7.97
C TYR A 28 6.68 -13.78 -7.64
N VAL A 29 7.08 -13.74 -6.37
CA VAL A 29 8.49 -13.92 -5.96
C VAL A 29 8.99 -15.29 -6.42
N VAL A 30 8.22 -16.35 -6.15
CA VAL A 30 8.56 -17.72 -6.57
C VAL A 30 8.61 -17.87 -8.09
N ARG A 31 7.77 -17.12 -8.82
CA ARG A 31 7.69 -17.20 -10.29
C ARG A 31 8.79 -16.44 -11.00
N ILE A 32 9.21 -15.30 -10.43
CA ILE A 32 10.21 -14.39 -11.01
C ILE A 32 11.61 -14.72 -10.48
N GLY A 33 11.72 -15.38 -9.33
CA GLY A 33 12.98 -15.68 -8.64
C GLY A 33 13.56 -14.50 -7.87
N ARG A 34 12.84 -13.38 -7.77
CA ARG A 34 13.19 -12.19 -6.98
C ARG A 34 11.96 -11.36 -6.65
N GLU A 35 12.10 -10.46 -5.70
CA GLU A 35 11.05 -9.51 -5.33
C GLU A 35 10.74 -8.53 -6.50
N PRO A 36 9.45 -8.30 -6.83
CA PRO A 36 9.05 -7.32 -7.83
C PRO A 36 9.27 -5.87 -7.37
N ALA A 37 9.46 -4.94 -8.32
CA ALA A 37 9.69 -3.52 -8.02
C ALA A 37 8.70 -2.88 -7.04
N PRO A 38 7.37 -3.18 -7.07
CA PRO A 38 6.43 -2.63 -6.08
C PRO A 38 6.70 -3.01 -4.62
N MET A 39 7.45 -4.08 -4.33
CA MET A 39 7.86 -4.41 -2.95
C MET A 39 8.98 -3.50 -2.43
N HIS A 40 9.64 -2.75 -3.31
CA HIS A 40 10.75 -1.85 -2.99
C HIS A 40 10.45 -0.39 -3.35
N ALA A 41 9.21 -0.07 -3.72
CA ALA A 41 8.83 1.29 -4.01
C ALA A 41 9.01 2.18 -2.77
N ASP A 42 9.50 3.40 -2.99
CA ASP A 42 9.59 4.42 -1.94
C ASP A 42 8.20 5.00 -1.65
N PHE A 43 7.39 4.22 -0.93
CA PHE A 43 6.03 4.61 -0.58
C PHE A 43 6.00 5.86 0.30
N ALA A 44 7.04 6.12 1.12
CA ALA A 44 7.11 7.33 1.92
C ALA A 44 7.16 8.57 1.03
N LYS A 45 8.04 8.57 0.02
CA LYS A 45 8.11 9.65 -0.97
C LYS A 45 6.82 9.78 -1.79
N LEU A 46 6.25 8.65 -2.23
CA LEU A 46 5.00 8.67 -3.01
C LEU A 46 3.80 9.20 -2.21
N ILE A 47 3.78 8.99 -0.89
CA ILE A 47 2.80 9.61 0.01
C ILE A 47 3.02 11.12 0.06
N ASP A 48 4.26 11.57 0.28
CA ASP A 48 4.58 13.01 0.37
C ASP A 48 4.29 13.75 -0.95
N ASP A 49 4.51 13.10 -2.09
CA ASP A 49 4.21 13.63 -3.41
C ASP A 49 2.70 13.57 -3.74
N GLY A 50 1.86 12.94 -2.90
CA GLY A 50 0.41 12.86 -3.09
C GLY A 50 -0.06 11.85 -4.14
N PHE A 51 0.77 10.84 -4.46
CA PHE A 51 0.46 9.85 -5.50
C PHE A 51 -0.30 8.61 -5.00
N ILE A 52 -0.54 8.49 -3.69
CA ILE A 52 -1.22 7.32 -3.12
C ILE A 52 -2.57 7.72 -2.52
N SER A 53 -3.60 6.98 -2.89
CA SER A 53 -4.91 7.00 -2.23
C SER A 53 -5.14 5.68 -1.48
N VAL A 54 -5.74 5.76 -0.30
CA VAL A 54 -6.15 4.60 0.49
C VAL A 54 -7.66 4.55 0.62
N LEU A 55 -8.20 3.34 0.54
CA LEU A 55 -9.57 3.04 0.94
C LEU A 55 -9.53 2.62 2.41
N PHE A 56 -10.27 3.33 3.26
CA PHE A 56 -10.38 3.01 4.68
C PHE A 56 -11.83 2.84 5.08
N GLN A 57 -12.05 1.93 6.03
CA GLN A 57 -13.35 1.72 6.66
C GLN A 57 -13.20 2.11 8.12
N LYS A 58 -14.02 3.04 8.61
CA LYS A 58 -14.06 3.35 10.04
C LYS A 58 -14.72 2.18 10.78
N SER A 59 -13.99 1.57 11.71
CA SER A 59 -14.63 0.83 12.80
C SER A 59 -15.25 1.82 13.77
N LEU A 60 -16.47 1.55 14.21
CA LEU A 60 -17.05 2.18 15.39
C LEU A 60 -16.31 1.73 16.65
#